data_AF-A0A8H6PA93-F1
#
_entry.id   AF-A0A8H6PA93-F1
#
_cell.length_a   1.000
_cell.length_b   1.000
_cell.length_c   1.000
_cell.angle_alpha   90.00
_cell.angle_beta   90.00
_cell.angle_gamma   90.00
#
_symmetry.space_group_name_H-M   'P 1'
#
loop_
_entity.id
_entity.type
_entity.pdbx_description
1 polymer ?
#
loop_
_entity_poly.entity_id
_entity_poly.type
_entity_poly.pdbx_seq_one_letter_code
_entity_poly.pdbx_strand_id
1 'polypeptide(L)'
;MTAQIVLDVFLVDESYPPVSLAYKARRLRLEGKNWALHAKHEEWDVSLGELLQKYLIRPFQMLATPICLLMSIYASFVYGILYTNLESFCIEFQKIRGWGTVVGNLPFIALLIGIFFAGAVNIFNNTYYFNQFKVNGNKPVPEA
;
A
#
# COMPACT_ATOMS: atom_id res chain seq x y z
N MET A 1 -12.51 1.88 -10.08
CA MET A 1 -11.06 1.81 -10.34
C MET A 1 -10.55 3.05 -11.10
N THR A 2 -11.16 3.44 -12.23
CA THR A 2 -10.74 4.65 -12.98
C THR A 2 -10.90 5.96 -12.21
N ALA A 3 -12.03 6.16 -11.52
CA ALA A 3 -12.25 7.38 -10.71
C ALA A 3 -11.23 7.56 -9.57
N GLN A 4 -10.77 6.45 -9.00
CA GLN A 4 -9.75 6.46 -7.94
C GLN A 4 -8.39 6.87 -8.50
N ILE A 5 -7.98 6.31 -9.64
CA ILE A 5 -6.73 6.70 -10.31
C ILE A 5 -6.74 8.19 -10.66
N VAL A 6 -7.88 8.71 -11.13
CA VAL A 6 -8.02 10.14 -11.44
C VAL A 6 -7.84 10.99 -10.18
N LEU A 7 -8.49 10.64 -9.07
CA LEU A 7 -8.33 11.35 -7.80
C LEU A 7 -6.89 11.30 -7.29
N ASP A 8 -6.24 10.14 -7.37
CA ASP A 8 -4.87 9.95 -6.91
C ASP A 8 -3.89 10.86 -7.68
N VAL A 9 -4.05 10.98 -9.01
CA VAL A 9 -3.20 11.85 -9.84
C VAL A 9 -3.34 13.34 -9.51
N PHE A 10 -4.52 13.79 -9.07
CA PHE A 10 -4.76 15.20 -8.75
C PHE A 10 -4.49 15.57 -7.29
N LEU A 11 -4.61 14.62 -6.36
CA LEU A 11 -4.53 14.89 -4.92
C LEU A 11 -3.21 14.44 -4.30
N VAL A 12 -2.49 13.49 -4.90
CA VAL A 12 -1.28 12.92 -4.33
C VAL A 12 -0.06 13.52 -5.00
N ASP A 13 0.74 14.24 -4.21
CA ASP A 13 2.05 14.70 -4.65
C ASP A 13 3.01 13.52 -4.86
N GLU A 14 3.89 13.66 -5.85
CA GLU A 14 4.94 12.69 -6.16
C GLU A 14 5.79 12.39 -4.92
N SER A 15 5.54 11.23 -4.31
CA SER A 15 6.17 10.83 -3.06
C SER A 15 7.42 9.95 -3.29
N TYR A 16 7.76 9.63 -4.54
CA TYR A 16 8.89 8.76 -4.84
C TYR A 16 10.23 9.51 -4.69
N PRO A 17 11.08 9.15 -3.70
CA PRO A 17 12.30 9.90 -3.40
C PRO A 17 13.27 10.02 -4.59
N PRO A 18 13.52 8.98 -5.41
CA PRO A 18 14.42 9.09 -6.55
C PRO A 18 14.01 10.13 -7.60
N VAL A 19 12.71 10.26 -7.87
CA VAL A 19 12.18 11.24 -8.84
C VAL A 19 12.25 12.65 -8.26
N SER A 20 11.90 12.85 -6.98
CA SER A 20 12.05 14.15 -6.33
C SER A 20 13.51 14.62 -6.27
N LEU A 21 14.47 13.70 -6.05
CA LEU A 21 15.90 13.99 -6.10
C LEU A 21 16.37 14.32 -7.52
N ALA A 22 15.84 13.67 -8.54
CA ALA A 22 16.14 14.01 -9.94
C ALA A 22 15.65 15.42 -10.31
N TYR A 23 14.43 15.79 -9.90
CA TYR A 23 13.92 17.17 -10.07
C TYR A 23 14.80 18.20 -9.34
N LYS A 24 15.22 17.89 -8.10
CA LYS A 24 16.11 18.76 -7.32
C LYS A 24 17.50 18.88 -7.97
N ALA A 25 18.09 17.77 -8.41
CA ALA A 25 19.38 17.76 -9.11
C ALA A 25 19.31 18.58 -10.41
N ARG A 26 18.24 18.43 -11.19
CA ARG A 26 17.99 19.24 -12.41
C ARG A 26 17.92 20.74 -12.13
N ARG A 27 17.21 21.14 -11.07
CA ARG A 27 17.14 22.57 -10.67
C ARG A 27 18.52 23.11 -10.30
N LEU A 28 19.28 22.35 -9.49
CA LEU A 28 20.63 22.73 -9.06
C LEU A 28 21.65 22.78 -10.20
N ARG A 29 21.52 21.93 -11.22
CA ARG A 29 22.34 22.00 -12.45
C ARG A 29 22.15 23.33 -13.18
N LEU A 30 20.89 23.76 -13.33
CA LEU A 30 20.52 24.98 -14.06
C LEU A 30 20.94 26.25 -13.30
N GLU A 31 20.77 26.26 -11.97
CA GLU A 31 21.15 27.39 -11.11
C GLU A 31 22.68 27.51 -10.94
N GLY A 32 23.36 26.38 -10.68
CA GLY A 32 24.79 26.36 -10.37
C GLY A 32 25.72 26.20 -11.58
N LYS A 33 25.18 25.99 -12.79
CA LYS A 33 25.92 25.61 -14.02
C LYS A 33 26.89 24.42 -13.85
N ASN A 34 26.70 23.62 -12.80
CA ASN A 34 27.52 22.45 -12.51
C ASN A 34 26.84 21.21 -13.07
N TRP A 35 27.27 20.80 -14.25
CA TRP A 35 26.74 19.65 -14.98
C TRP A 35 27.13 18.29 -14.37
N ALA A 36 28.05 18.26 -13.39
CA ALA A 36 28.46 17.02 -12.73
C ALA A 36 27.44 16.49 -11.72
N LEU A 37 26.48 17.30 -11.27
CA LEU A 37 25.45 16.88 -10.32
C LEU A 37 24.48 15.91 -10.99
N HIS A 38 24.50 14.63 -10.63
CA HIS A 38 23.52 13.65 -11.10
C HIS A 38 22.80 12.96 -9.95
N ALA A 39 21.51 12.70 -10.11
CA ALA A 39 20.81 11.83 -9.18
C ALA A 39 21.26 10.39 -9.42
N LYS A 40 21.52 9.64 -8.36
CA LYS A 40 21.93 8.22 -8.42
C LYS A 40 20.98 7.32 -9.24
N HIS A 41 19.74 7.77 -9.43
CA HIS A 41 18.75 7.10 -10.26
C HIS A 41 18.89 7.39 -11.76
N GLU A 42 19.46 8.53 -12.14
CA GLU A 42 19.75 8.89 -13.54
C GLU A 42 20.98 8.16 -14.09
N GLU A 43 21.86 7.67 -13.22
CA GLU A 43 23.05 6.88 -13.58
C GLU A 43 22.77 5.36 -13.66
N TRP A 44 21.55 4.92 -13.32
CA TRP A 44 21.21 3.51 -13.24
C TRP A 44 20.50 3.05 -14.52
N ASP A 45 21.27 2.54 -15.48
CA ASP A 45 20.72 1.81 -16.62
C ASP A 45 20.26 0.42 -16.17
N VAL A 46 18.98 0.28 -15.77
CA VAL A 46 18.44 -1.06 -15.48
C VAL A 46 18.22 -1.78 -16.81
N SER A 47 18.96 -2.85 -17.05
CA SER A 47 18.67 -3.78 -18.13
C SER A 47 17.29 -4.42 -17.93
N LEU A 48 16.48 -4.53 -18.99
CA LEU A 48 15.18 -5.23 -18.93
C LEU A 48 15.30 -6.66 -18.38
N GLY A 49 16.44 -7.33 -18.62
CA GLY A 49 16.73 -8.66 -18.09
C GLY A 49 16.93 -8.68 -16.57
N GLU A 50 17.63 -7.67 -16.04
CA GLU A 50 17.80 -7.51 -14.58
C GLU A 50 16.47 -7.15 -13.90
N LEU A 51 15.65 -6.36 -14.60
CA LEU A 51 14.31 -5.98 -14.15
C LEU A 51 13.42 -7.22 -14.03
N LEU A 52 13.40 -8.06 -15.08
CA LEU A 52 12.67 -9.34 -15.08
C LEU A 52 13.16 -10.27 -13.97
N GLN A 53 14.46 -10.44 -13.80
CA GLN A 53 15.00 -11.29 -12.73
C GLN A 53 14.64 -10.76 -11.34
N LYS A 54 14.73 -9.45 -11.13
CA LYS A 54 14.43 -8.82 -9.85
C LYS A 54 12.94 -8.89 -9.49
N TYR A 55 12.03 -8.74 -10.45
CA TYR A 55 10.59 -8.73 -10.20
C TYR A 55 9.94 -10.11 -10.29
N LEU A 56 10.45 -11.03 -11.13
CA LEU A 56 9.86 -12.37 -11.27
C LEU A 56 10.56 -13.42 -10.41
N ILE A 57 11.89 -13.40 -10.28
CA ILE A 57 12.61 -14.49 -9.60
C ILE A 57 12.72 -14.25 -8.09
N ARG A 58 12.96 -13.00 -7.66
CA ARG A 58 13.09 -12.70 -6.22
C ARG A 58 11.86 -13.06 -5.39
N PRO A 59 10.60 -12.82 -5.81
CA PRO A 59 9.45 -13.15 -4.98
C PRO A 59 9.37 -14.65 -4.65
N PHE A 60 9.67 -15.53 -5.62
CA PHE A 60 9.69 -16.98 -5.37
C PHE A 60 10.86 -17.40 -4.48
N GLN A 61 12.02 -16.75 -4.62
CA GLN A 61 13.15 -16.98 -3.72
C GLN A 61 12.84 -16.50 -2.28
N MET A 62 12.15 -15.38 -2.14
CA MET A 62 11.67 -14.89 -0.84
C MET A 62 10.65 -15.85 -0.24
N LEU A 63 9.72 -16.38 -1.05
CA LEU A 63 8.74 -17.38 -0.60
C LEU A 63 9.41 -18.66 -0.10
N ALA A 64 10.57 -19.04 -0.65
CA ALA A 64 11.34 -20.19 -0.17
C ALA A 64 11.94 -19.97 1.24
N THR A 65 11.96 -18.74 1.75
CA THR A 65 12.35 -18.49 3.14
C THR A 65 11.21 -18.89 4.08
N PRO A 66 11.50 -19.57 5.22
CA PRO A 66 10.47 -20.12 6.09
C PRO A 66 9.55 -19.03 6.69
N ILE A 67 10.11 -17.86 7.00
CA ILE A 67 9.35 -16.74 7.56
C ILE A 67 8.34 -16.22 6.53
N CYS A 68 8.76 -15.95 5.30
CA CYS A 68 7.85 -15.45 4.27
C CYS A 68 6.79 -16.49 3.90
N LEU A 69 7.14 -17.78 3.87
CA LEU A 69 6.20 -18.86 3.61
C LEU A 69 5.10 -18.91 4.68
N LEU A 70 5.47 -18.89 5.95
CA LEU A 70 4.51 -18.91 7.07
C LEU A 70 3.62 -17.66 7.06
N MET A 71 4.20 -16.48 6.84
CA MET A 71 3.44 -15.23 6.73
C MET A 71 2.49 -15.23 5.53
N SER A 72 2.91 -15.81 4.40
CA SER A 72 2.08 -15.91 3.20
C SER A 72 0.90 -16.86 3.40
N ILE A 73 1.10 -17.99 4.07
CA ILE A 73 0.03 -18.94 4.43
C ILE A 73 -0.94 -18.30 5.42
N TYR A 74 -0.41 -17.61 6.43
CA TYR A 74 -1.25 -16.89 7.39
C TYR A 74 -2.10 -15.81 6.69
N ALA A 75 -1.49 -14.99 5.84
CA ALA A 75 -2.20 -13.98 5.08
C ALA A 75 -3.26 -14.60 4.16
N SER A 76 -2.93 -15.68 3.43
CA SER A 76 -3.90 -16.34 2.55
C SER A 76 -5.08 -16.92 3.31
N PHE A 77 -4.86 -17.47 4.51
CA PHE A 77 -5.91 -17.96 5.39
C PHE A 77 -6.84 -16.84 5.86
N VAL A 78 -6.27 -15.72 6.33
CA VAL A 78 -7.05 -14.55 6.76
C VAL A 78 -7.86 -13.97 5.58
N TYR A 79 -7.25 -13.85 4.41
CA TYR A 79 -7.95 -13.41 3.20
C TYR A 79 -9.06 -14.39 2.79
N GLY A 80 -8.83 -15.69 2.89
CA GLY A 80 -9.84 -16.71 2.63
C GLY A 80 -11.08 -16.50 3.50
N ILE A 81 -10.89 -16.34 4.82
CA ILE A 81 -11.99 -16.05 5.75
C ILE A 81 -12.72 -14.77 5.36
N LEU A 82 -11.99 -13.70 5.05
CA LEU A 82 -12.57 -12.41 4.70
C LEU A 82 -13.45 -12.51 3.45
N TYR A 83 -12.96 -13.14 2.38
CA TYR A 83 -13.72 -13.28 1.13
C TYR A 83 -14.92 -14.23 1.28
N THR A 84 -14.75 -15.35 1.98
CA THR A 84 -15.88 -16.25 2.27
C THR A 84 -16.94 -15.56 3.11
N ASN A 85 -16.57 -14.69 4.05
CA ASN A 85 -17.53 -13.94 4.85
C ASN A 85 -18.39 -12.98 4.01
N LEU A 86 -17.79 -12.31 3.02
CA LEU A 86 -18.51 -11.43 2.10
C LEU A 86 -19.61 -12.18 1.31
N GLU A 87 -19.30 -13.38 0.79
CA GLU A 87 -20.27 -14.20 0.05
C GLU A 87 -21.33 -14.83 0.98
N SER A 88 -20.92 -15.22 2.19
CA SER A 88 -21.80 -15.83 3.18
C SER A 88 -22.97 -14.91 3.57
N PHE A 89 -22.74 -13.59 3.66
CA PHE A 89 -23.82 -12.64 3.93
C PHE A 89 -24.93 -12.68 2.87
N CYS A 90 -24.57 -12.69 1.58
CA CYS A 90 -25.56 -12.81 0.52
C CYS A 90 -26.36 -14.11 0.63
N ILE A 91 -25.68 -15.23 0.94
CA ILE A 91 -26.32 -16.55 1.07
C ILE A 91 -27.30 -16.56 2.25
N GLU A 92 -26.88 -16.11 3.42
CA GLU A 92 -27.70 -16.12 4.65
C GLU A 92 -28.94 -15.21 4.50
N PHE A 93 -28.73 -13.97 4.06
CA PHE A 93 -29.81 -12.99 4.01
C PHE A 93 -30.73 -13.16 2.78
N GLN A 94 -30.21 -13.58 1.63
CA GLN A 94 -31.04 -13.76 0.43
C GLN A 94 -31.59 -15.18 0.30
N LYS A 95 -30.78 -16.24 0.50
CA LYS A 95 -31.24 -17.63 0.30
C LYS A 95 -31.97 -18.20 1.52
N ILE A 96 -31.45 -17.99 2.73
CA ILE A 96 -32.02 -18.60 3.94
C ILE A 96 -33.18 -17.76 4.48
N ARG A 97 -32.98 -16.45 4.63
CA ARG A 97 -34.02 -15.53 5.13
C ARG A 97 -35.02 -15.07 4.06
N GLY A 98 -34.74 -15.34 2.78
CA GLY A 98 -35.63 -14.99 1.67
C GLY A 98 -35.80 -13.49 1.44
N TRP A 99 -34.86 -12.65 1.89
CA TRP A 99 -34.98 -11.20 1.71
C TRP A 99 -34.76 -10.82 0.24
N GLY A 100 -35.49 -9.79 -0.21
CA GLY A 100 -35.30 -9.24 -1.56
C GLY A 100 -33.87 -8.74 -1.77
N THR A 101 -33.39 -8.74 -3.02
CA THR A 101 -32.00 -8.49 -3.38
C THR A 101 -31.44 -7.18 -2.82
N VAL A 102 -32.26 -6.13 -2.74
CA VAL A 102 -31.86 -4.83 -2.18
C VAL A 102 -31.70 -4.90 -0.66
N VAL A 103 -32.67 -5.48 0.04
CA VAL A 103 -32.69 -5.58 1.51
C VAL A 103 -31.61 -6.55 2.01
N GLY A 104 -31.34 -7.63 1.27
CA GLY A 104 -30.30 -8.60 1.58
C GLY A 104 -28.88 -8.02 1.56
N ASN A 105 -28.65 -6.87 0.92
CA ASN A 105 -27.35 -6.20 0.86
C ASN A 105 -27.15 -5.14 1.96
N LEU A 106 -28.17 -4.79 2.75
CA LEU A 106 -28.04 -3.82 3.85
C LEU A 106 -26.95 -4.18 4.88
N PRO A 107 -26.70 -5.46 5.22
CA PRO A 107 -25.62 -5.82 6.15
C PRO A 107 -24.22 -5.35 5.71
N PHE A 108 -23.98 -5.14 4.41
CA PHE A 108 -22.70 -4.59 3.94
C PHE A 108 -22.45 -3.15 4.43
N ILE A 109 -23.49 -2.41 4.84
CA ILE A 109 -23.33 -1.09 5.46
C ILE A 109 -22.62 -1.20 6.81
N ALA A 110 -22.86 -2.27 7.58
CA ALA A 110 -22.13 -2.50 8.83
C ALA A 110 -20.63 -2.71 8.58
N LEU A 111 -20.29 -3.41 7.49
CA LEU A 111 -18.92 -3.60 7.06
C LEU A 111 -18.27 -2.28 6.64
N LEU A 112 -19.01 -1.42 5.92
CA LEU A 112 -18.57 -0.07 5.54
C LEU A 112 -18.23 0.78 6.78
N ILE A 113 -19.11 0.78 7.79
CA ILE A 113 -18.88 1.50 9.06
C ILE A 113 -17.62 0.98 9.76
N GLY A 114 -17.42 -0.35 9.77
CA GLY A 114 -16.22 -0.97 10.33
C GLY A 114 -14.93 -0.51 9.64
N ILE A 115 -14.94 -0.40 8.31
CA ILE A 115 -13.80 0.10 7.53
C ILE A 115 -13.49 1.56 7.88
N PHE A 116 -14.50 2.42 7.96
CA PHE A 116 -14.30 3.82 8.34
C PHE A 116 -13.72 3.96 9.74
N PHE A 117 -14.21 3.17 10.70
CA PHE A 117 -13.70 3.18 12.07
C PHE A 117 -12.24 2.70 12.12
N ALA A 118 -11.92 1.60 11.44
CA ALA A 118 -10.55 1.10 11.35
C ALA A 118 -9.61 2.13 10.69
N GLY A 119 -10.06 2.80 9.63
CA GLY A 119 -9.31 3.87 8.98
C GLY A 119 -9.05 5.05 9.90
N ALA A 120 -10.05 5.50 10.65
CA ALA A 120 -9.88 6.57 11.64
C ALA A 120 -8.84 6.20 12.71
N VAL A 121 -8.96 5.00 13.29
CA VAL A 121 -7.98 4.49 14.27
C VAL A 121 -6.57 4.43 13.68
N ASN A 122 -6.43 4.00 12.42
CA ASN A 122 -5.13 3.93 11.76
C ASN A 122 -4.50 5.32 11.54
N ILE A 123 -5.31 6.33 11.19
CA ILE A 123 -4.85 7.73 11.06
C ILE A 123 -4.37 8.26 12.42
N PHE A 124 -5.13 8.01 13.49
CA PHE A 124 -4.72 8.40 14.84
C PHE A 124 -3.41 7.72 15.24
N ASN A 125 -3.28 6.42 14.96
CA ASN A 125 -2.06 5.67 15.25
C ASN A 125 -0.85 6.18 14.46
N ASN A 126 -1.02 6.45 13.15
CA ASN A 126 0.05 7.02 12.32
C ASN A 126 0.47 8.40 12.80
N THR A 127 -0.47 9.24 13.21
CA THR A 127 -0.16 10.59 13.74
C THR A 127 0.62 10.50 15.04
N TYR A 128 0.21 9.58 15.93
CA TYR A 128 0.94 9.28 17.16
C TYR A 128 2.36 8.77 16.89
N TYR A 129 2.49 7.78 15.99
CA TYR A 129 3.78 7.23 15.57
C TYR A 129 4.70 8.29 14.97
N PHE A 130 4.17 9.18 14.12
CA PHE A 130 4.95 10.23 13.50
C PHE A 130 5.44 11.29 14.49
N ASN A 131 4.65 11.59 15.52
CA ASN A 131 5.07 12.48 16.59
C ASN A 131 6.18 11.84 17.44
N GLN A 132 6.04 10.55 17.79
CA GLN A 132 7.07 9.76 18.48
C GLN A 132 8.37 9.69 17.65
N PHE A 133 8.26 9.49 16.34
CA PHE A 133 9.38 9.45 15.40
C PHE A 133 10.18 10.76 15.36
N LYS A 134 9.48 11.91 15.39
CA LYS A 134 10.11 13.23 15.45
C LYS A 134 10.85 13.47 16.77
N VAL A 135 10.26 13.07 17.89
CA VAL A 135 10.86 13.20 19.22
C VAL A 135 12.14 12.35 19.32
N ASN A 136 12.18 11.18 18.68
CA ASN A 136 13.35 10.30 18.63
C ASN A 136 14.38 10.68 17.54
N GLY A 137 14.33 11.89 16.99
CA GLY A 137 15.34 12.39 16.05
C GLY A 137 15.33 11.67 14.70
N ASN A 138 14.14 11.34 14.18
CA ASN A 138 13.92 10.61 12.93
C ASN A 138 14.48 9.19 12.93
N LYS A 139 14.53 8.54 14.10
CA LYS A 139 14.82 7.11 14.22
C LYS A 139 13.53 6.34 14.45
N PRO A 140 13.31 5.20 13.77
CA PRO A 140 12.13 4.38 13.98
C PRO A 140 12.10 3.89 15.43
N VAL A 141 10.97 4.09 16.10
CA VAL A 141 10.75 3.66 17.48
C VAL A 141 10.08 2.29 17.41
N PRO A 142 10.73 1.20 17.86
CA PRO A 142 10.15 -0.15 17.77
C PRO A 142 8.94 -0.37 18.69
N GLU A 143 8.74 0.53 19.65
CA GLU A 143 7.82 0.39 20.79
C GLU A 143 6.56 1.26 20.66
N ALA A 144 6.45 2.08 19.60
CA ALA A 144 5.36 3.03 19.37
C ALA A 144 4.44 2.62 18.22
#